data_AF-A0A6N4SMQ7-F1
#
_entry.id   AF-A0A6N4SMQ7-F1
#
_cell.length_a   1.000
_cell.length_b   1.000
_cell.length_c   1.000
_cell.angle_alpha   90.00
_cell.angle_beta   90.00
_cell.angle_gamma   90.00
#
_symmetry.space_group_name_H-M   'P 1'
#
loop_
_entity.id
_entity.type
_entity.pdbx_description
1 polymer ?
#
loop_
_entity_poly.entity_id
_entity_poly.type
_entity_poly.pdbx_seq_one_letter_code
_entity_poly.pdbx_strand_id
1 'polypeptide(L)'
;MKLSAAVYLLFLISCMSGCRFSSDENKTEHSGITVLAADSARSSATSETFKTDSIRIYTHNYDTSYRDTYALQPDSLYKIWSRFKTTDKNETVVYKQLAYAPQGKCFLKKMKMIYSYSKLKNVLQLPENAYILETKKIAGKHNADRILVLWMTDPYILIDGESSYTCPEYTMGKAYFEGKTFLSVVSADKNTMINTIQIKNDYTVTDTVGNTIVHKTYAGTIVPVSARKRQRSRGAMSGKYFTTHATDTTDGAVEILHLEDFNQDGKAHEFAMFENFGCAGTSCTLYGYSIMQDKVIHYTFKTTYQADVWRDTIKVLNKDTMYTETVYWADALFTLTPKPFPIKFAIDFRGRGGEYNYYYFNYDKKRELFTQTIDSRSKEEDADIPTSWIPSIH
;
A
#
# COMPACT_ATOMS: atom_id res chain seq x y z
N MET A 1 -19.88 48.70 -47.29
CA MET A 1 -20.26 47.48 -48.03
C MET A 1 -20.74 46.46 -47.00
N LYS A 2 -22.04 46.11 -47.03
CA LYS A 2 -22.79 45.01 -46.37
C LYS A 2 -22.36 44.57 -44.95
N LEU A 3 -23.15 44.93 -43.92
CA LEU A 3 -24.15 44.10 -43.19
C LEU A 3 -23.50 42.97 -42.35
N SER A 4 -23.82 42.67 -41.08
CA SER A 4 -24.93 43.06 -40.20
C SER A 4 -24.74 42.45 -38.79
N ALA A 5 -25.23 43.18 -37.77
CA ALA A 5 -25.87 42.77 -36.50
C ALA A 5 -25.14 41.78 -35.56
N ALA A 6 -24.72 42.11 -34.33
CA ALA A 6 -25.42 42.70 -33.16
C ALA A 6 -26.56 41.84 -32.61
N VAL A 7 -26.50 41.49 -31.31
CA VAL A 7 -27.55 41.72 -30.27
C VAL A 7 -27.04 41.19 -28.91
N TYR A 8 -27.14 42.06 -27.91
CA TYR A 8 -27.00 41.86 -26.46
C TYR A 8 -28.32 41.32 -25.85
N LEU A 9 -28.28 40.55 -24.74
CA LEU A 9 -29.09 40.86 -23.54
C LEU A 9 -28.74 39.99 -22.31
N LEU A 10 -28.85 40.63 -21.14
CA LEU A 10 -28.80 40.12 -19.76
C LEU A 10 -30.10 39.39 -19.33
N PHE A 11 -30.04 38.44 -18.39
CA PHE A 11 -30.57 38.54 -16.99
C PHE A 11 -30.66 37.17 -16.26
N LEU A 12 -30.24 37.24 -15.00
CA LEU A 12 -30.54 36.51 -13.75
C LEU A 12 -31.89 35.76 -13.55
N ILE A 13 -31.83 34.72 -12.66
CA ILE A 13 -32.84 34.18 -11.68
C ILE A 13 -33.37 32.73 -11.87
N SER A 14 -33.02 31.89 -10.88
CA SER A 14 -33.80 30.89 -10.09
C SER A 14 -34.69 29.84 -10.77
N CYS A 15 -34.52 28.56 -10.39
CA CYS A 15 -35.43 27.85 -9.46
C CYS A 15 -35.14 26.34 -9.38
N MET A 16 -35.38 25.81 -8.18
CA MET A 16 -35.50 24.39 -7.84
C MET A 16 -36.57 23.66 -8.67
N SER A 17 -36.36 22.36 -8.89
CA SER A 17 -37.32 21.23 -8.92
C SER A 17 -36.56 20.03 -9.53
N GLY A 18 -36.33 18.91 -8.86
CA GLY A 18 -37.39 18.00 -8.44
C GLY A 18 -37.83 17.12 -9.63
N CYS A 19 -37.01 16.15 -10.04
CA CYS A 19 -37.45 15.08 -10.93
C CYS A 19 -36.96 13.71 -10.46
N ARG A 20 -37.93 12.84 -10.22
CA ARG A 20 -37.82 11.41 -9.96
C ARG A 20 -37.12 10.73 -11.14
N PHE A 21 -36.13 9.87 -10.88
CA PHE A 21 -35.71 8.89 -11.86
C PHE A 21 -36.67 7.70 -11.81
N SER A 22 -37.45 7.57 -12.88
CA SER A 22 -38.14 6.34 -13.28
C SER A 22 -37.09 5.32 -13.71
N SER A 23 -37.20 4.10 -13.22
CA SER A 23 -36.45 2.94 -13.68
C SER A 23 -36.95 2.52 -15.06
N ASP A 24 -36.19 2.84 -16.10
CA ASP A 24 -36.33 2.18 -17.39
C ASP A 24 -35.11 1.28 -17.65
N GLU A 25 -35.42 0.00 -17.81
CA GLU A 25 -34.52 -1.07 -18.23
C GLU A 25 -33.96 -0.77 -19.61
N ASN A 26 -32.74 -0.21 -19.66
CA ASN A 26 -31.91 -0.30 -20.86
C ASN A 26 -30.88 -1.40 -20.67
N LYS A 27 -31.18 -2.57 -21.26
CA LYS A 27 -30.18 -3.58 -21.60
C LYS A 27 -29.21 -2.98 -22.62
N THR A 28 -28.12 -2.37 -22.15
CA THR A 28 -26.94 -2.17 -22.97
C THR A 28 -26.19 -3.49 -23.06
N GLU A 29 -26.25 -4.14 -24.23
CA GLU A 29 -25.27 -5.14 -24.63
C GLU A 29 -23.88 -4.51 -24.55
N HIS A 30 -23.09 -4.93 -23.56
CA HIS A 30 -21.67 -4.59 -23.52
C HIS A 30 -20.96 -5.40 -24.60
N SER A 31 -20.40 -4.68 -25.58
CA SER A 31 -19.35 -5.20 -26.44
C SER A 31 -18.14 -5.54 -25.58
N GLY A 32 -18.09 -6.79 -25.10
CA GLY A 32 -16.91 -7.33 -24.47
C GLY A 32 -15.77 -7.31 -25.48
N ILE A 33 -14.78 -6.44 -25.27
CA ILE A 33 -13.48 -6.58 -25.94
C ILE A 33 -12.86 -7.86 -25.38
N THR A 34 -13.11 -8.97 -26.07
CA THR A 34 -12.32 -10.17 -25.91
C THR A 34 -11.05 -9.92 -26.72
N VAL A 35 -9.94 -9.58 -26.05
CA VAL A 35 -8.63 -9.66 -26.70
C VAL A 35 -8.30 -11.14 -26.84
N LEU A 36 -8.89 -11.78 -27.85
CA LEU A 36 -8.31 -12.98 -28.44
C LEU A 36 -7.03 -12.50 -29.11
N ALA A 37 -5.87 -12.92 -28.60
CA ALA A 37 -4.68 -12.98 -29.41
C ALA A 37 -4.89 -14.09 -30.46
N ALA A 38 -5.76 -13.83 -31.44
CA ALA A 38 -5.88 -14.63 -32.65
C ALA A 38 -4.93 -13.99 -33.66
N ASP A 39 -3.81 -14.66 -33.87
CA ASP A 39 -2.82 -14.35 -34.86
C ASP A 39 -3.45 -14.47 -36.25
N SER A 40 -3.78 -13.35 -36.89
CA SER A 40 -4.24 -13.31 -38.27
C SER A 40 -3.18 -12.67 -39.17
N ALA A 41 -2.08 -13.37 -39.38
CA ALA A 41 -1.19 -13.14 -40.50
C ALA A 41 -0.97 -14.46 -41.27
N ARG A 42 -1.46 -14.51 -42.51
CA ARG A 42 -1.16 -15.59 -43.46
C ARG A 42 0.35 -15.63 -43.72
N SER A 43 1.04 -16.71 -43.34
CA SER A 43 1.56 -17.74 -44.26
C SER A 43 2.64 -18.59 -43.59
N SER A 44 2.39 -19.91 -43.58
CA SER A 44 3.37 -21.02 -43.59
C SER A 44 4.68 -20.84 -42.80
N ALA A 45 4.60 -20.96 -41.48
CA ALA A 45 5.60 -21.64 -40.68
C ALA A 45 4.88 -22.15 -39.42
N THR A 46 5.22 -23.35 -38.97
CA THR A 46 4.67 -24.05 -37.80
C THR A 46 4.54 -23.12 -36.58
N SER A 47 3.34 -22.57 -36.35
CA SER A 47 3.02 -21.83 -35.14
C SER A 47 2.51 -22.81 -34.09
N GLU A 48 3.29 -23.00 -33.03
CA GLU A 48 2.76 -23.59 -31.80
C GLU A 48 1.65 -22.66 -31.30
N THR A 49 0.41 -23.11 -31.41
CA THR A 49 -0.75 -22.41 -30.87
C THR A 49 -0.66 -22.54 -29.35
N PHE A 50 -0.11 -21.53 -28.69
CA PHE A 50 -0.11 -21.48 -27.23
C PHE A 50 -1.57 -21.37 -26.79
N LYS A 51 -2.08 -22.43 -26.14
CA LYS A 51 -3.17 -22.29 -25.18
C LYS A 51 -2.63 -21.43 -24.04
N THR A 52 -2.73 -20.12 -24.18
CA THR A 52 -2.55 -19.22 -23.03
C THR A 52 -3.69 -19.54 -22.08
N ASP A 53 -3.38 -20.04 -20.87
CA ASP A 53 -4.33 -20.01 -19.77
C ASP A 53 -4.95 -18.62 -19.75
N SER A 54 -6.28 -18.55 -19.84
CA SER A 54 -7.02 -17.31 -20.11
C SER A 54 -6.49 -16.16 -19.26
N ILE A 55 -5.81 -15.22 -19.89
CA ILE A 55 -5.37 -13.99 -19.25
C ILE A 55 -6.65 -13.20 -18.94
N ARG A 56 -7.06 -13.20 -17.67
CA ARG A 56 -8.17 -12.34 -17.23
C ARG A 56 -7.62 -10.94 -17.03
N ILE A 57 -7.79 -10.09 -18.03
CA ILE A 57 -7.56 -8.65 -17.88
C ILE A 57 -8.76 -8.09 -17.12
N TYR A 58 -8.54 -7.72 -15.87
CA TYR A 58 -9.54 -7.03 -15.07
C TYR A 58 -9.37 -5.52 -15.26
N THR A 59 -10.11 -4.93 -16.21
CA THR A 59 -10.28 -3.47 -16.22
C THR A 59 -11.17 -3.10 -15.05
N HIS A 60 -10.58 -2.61 -13.95
CA HIS A 60 -11.36 -2.01 -12.86
C HIS A 60 -11.93 -0.69 -13.36
N ASN A 61 -13.23 -0.69 -13.63
CA ASN A 61 -13.97 0.48 -14.10
C ASN A 61 -14.34 1.34 -12.88
N TYR A 62 -13.35 2.02 -12.28
CA TYR A 62 -13.64 3.17 -11.44
C TYR A 62 -13.92 4.35 -12.38
N ASP A 63 -15.16 4.84 -12.31
CA ASP A 63 -15.80 5.81 -13.17
C ASP A 63 -14.89 6.92 -13.77
N THR A 64 -14.92 7.04 -15.11
CA THR A 64 -14.45 8.12 -16.01
C THR A 64 -12.97 8.34 -16.38
N SER A 65 -12.00 7.52 -15.95
CA SER A 65 -10.69 7.50 -16.63
C SER A 65 -10.18 6.09 -16.83
N TYR A 66 -10.15 5.63 -18.08
CA TYR A 66 -9.63 4.31 -18.47
C TYR A 66 -8.19 4.14 -17.93
N ARG A 67 -8.05 3.41 -16.82
CA ARG A 67 -6.77 2.88 -16.36
C ARG A 67 -6.68 1.44 -16.82
N ASP A 68 -5.76 1.18 -17.74
CA ASP A 68 -5.39 -0.19 -18.11
C ASP A 68 -4.64 -0.83 -16.94
N THR A 69 -5.41 -1.47 -16.06
CA THR A 69 -4.85 -2.27 -14.95
C THR A 69 -4.86 -3.72 -15.37
N TYR A 70 -3.70 -4.37 -15.29
CA TYR A 70 -3.55 -5.79 -15.61
C TYR A 70 -3.32 -6.55 -14.30
N ALA A 71 -4.29 -7.37 -13.88
CA ALA A 71 -4.11 -8.33 -12.80
C ALA A 71 -3.71 -9.67 -13.40
N LEU A 72 -2.46 -10.08 -13.21
CA LEU A 72 -1.92 -11.31 -13.80
C LEU A 72 -1.29 -12.21 -12.74
N GLN A 73 -1.25 -13.51 -13.02
CA GLN A 73 -0.40 -14.42 -12.25
C GLN A 73 1.08 -14.08 -12.51
N PRO A 74 1.92 -13.92 -11.47
CA PRO A 74 3.29 -13.46 -11.63
C PRO A 74 4.14 -14.31 -12.57
N ASP A 75 3.99 -15.63 -12.50
CA ASP A 75 4.70 -16.58 -13.37
C ASP A 75 4.34 -16.39 -14.85
N SER A 76 3.05 -16.19 -15.15
CA SER A 76 2.58 -15.96 -16.51
C SER A 76 3.16 -14.66 -17.06
N LEU A 77 3.10 -13.58 -16.28
CA LEU A 77 3.65 -12.29 -16.71
C LEU A 77 5.17 -12.35 -16.88
N TYR A 78 5.89 -13.00 -15.97
CA TYR A 78 7.34 -13.17 -16.08
C TYR A 78 7.74 -13.98 -17.31
N LYS A 79 7.04 -15.07 -17.62
CA LYS A 79 7.29 -15.87 -18.84
C LYS A 79 7.07 -15.07 -20.10
N ILE A 80 6.00 -14.28 -20.17
CA ILE A 80 5.71 -13.40 -21.32
C ILE A 80 6.83 -12.35 -21.44
N TRP A 81 7.16 -11.65 -20.36
CA TRP A 81 8.09 -10.53 -20.41
C TRP A 81 9.56 -10.92 -20.56
N SER A 82 9.97 -12.06 -20.02
CA SER A 82 11.35 -12.56 -20.16
C SER A 82 11.69 -13.00 -21.59
N ARG A 83 10.68 -13.25 -22.43
CA ARG A 83 10.86 -13.62 -23.85
C ARG A 83 11.09 -12.42 -24.75
N PHE A 84 10.68 -11.21 -24.36
CA PHE A 84 10.97 -9.99 -25.10
C PHE A 84 12.47 -9.65 -24.99
N LYS A 85 13.29 -10.36 -25.76
CA LYS A 85 14.62 -9.88 -26.16
C LYS A 85 14.43 -8.84 -27.26
N THR A 86 15.28 -7.83 -27.25
CA THR A 86 15.27 -6.59 -28.05
C THR A 86 15.26 -6.74 -29.58
N THR A 87 15.07 -7.93 -30.12
CA THR A 87 15.34 -8.25 -31.53
C THR A 87 14.10 -8.43 -32.40
N ASP A 88 12.91 -8.57 -31.85
CA ASP A 88 11.73 -8.76 -32.69
C ASP A 88 11.03 -7.43 -33.00
N LYS A 89 11.03 -7.02 -34.27
CA LYS A 89 10.41 -5.76 -34.72
C LYS A 89 8.89 -5.87 -34.85
N ASN A 90 8.33 -7.08 -34.82
CA ASN A 90 6.93 -7.31 -35.21
C ASN A 90 5.99 -7.73 -34.06
N GLU A 91 6.48 -8.02 -32.85
CA GLU A 91 5.59 -8.33 -31.72
C GLU A 91 4.96 -7.09 -31.07
N THR A 92 3.75 -7.30 -30.53
CA THR A 92 2.79 -6.38 -29.90
C THR A 92 3.45 -5.30 -29.03
N VAL A 93 3.28 -4.04 -29.46
CA VAL A 93 3.92 -2.83 -28.90
C VAL A 93 3.66 -2.63 -27.40
N VAL A 94 2.48 -3.01 -26.91
CA VAL A 94 2.03 -2.72 -25.53
C VAL A 94 2.84 -3.47 -24.46
N TYR A 95 3.08 -4.77 -24.64
CA TYR A 95 3.82 -5.55 -23.64
C TYR A 95 5.30 -5.18 -23.56
N LYS A 96 5.88 -4.78 -24.69
CA LYS A 96 7.23 -4.22 -24.73
C LYS A 96 7.29 -2.93 -23.92
N GLN A 97 6.36 -2.00 -24.14
CA GLN A 97 6.34 -0.72 -23.41
C GLN A 97 6.30 -0.93 -21.89
N LEU A 98 5.43 -1.81 -21.39
CA LEU A 98 5.33 -2.10 -19.96
C LEU A 98 6.58 -2.81 -19.40
N ALA A 99 7.15 -3.77 -20.13
CA ALA A 99 8.37 -4.46 -19.71
C ALA A 99 9.60 -3.52 -19.66
N TYR A 100 9.64 -2.51 -20.54
CA TYR A 100 10.71 -1.51 -20.57
C TYR A 100 10.48 -0.32 -19.63
N ALA A 101 9.25 -0.12 -19.17
CA ALA A 101 8.92 0.88 -18.17
C ALA A 101 9.66 0.59 -16.83
N PRO A 102 10.00 1.61 -16.03
CA PRO A 102 10.72 1.44 -14.77
C PRO A 102 10.09 0.40 -13.83
N GLN A 103 8.77 0.41 -13.70
CA GLN A 103 8.00 -0.53 -12.89
C GLN A 103 8.10 -1.97 -13.42
N GLY A 104 8.11 -2.17 -14.75
CA GLY A 104 8.28 -3.49 -15.35
C GLY A 104 9.68 -4.06 -15.13
N LYS A 105 10.71 -3.22 -15.19
CA LYS A 105 12.09 -3.61 -14.83
C LYS A 105 12.20 -4.01 -13.36
N CYS A 106 11.54 -3.28 -12.46
CA CYS A 106 11.48 -3.62 -11.03
C CYS A 106 10.79 -4.97 -10.81
N PHE A 107 9.67 -5.22 -11.49
CA PHE A 107 8.98 -6.51 -11.47
C PHE A 107 9.86 -7.66 -11.95
N LEU A 108 10.51 -7.53 -13.11
CA LEU A 108 11.42 -8.56 -13.62
C LEU A 108 12.58 -8.84 -12.67
N LYS A 109 13.14 -7.81 -12.03
CA LYS A 109 14.17 -7.96 -10.99
C LYS A 109 13.62 -8.73 -9.79
N LYS A 110 12.41 -8.38 -9.32
CA LYS A 110 11.75 -9.03 -8.19
C LYS A 110 11.45 -10.51 -8.48
N MET A 111 10.95 -10.82 -9.67
CA MET A 111 10.68 -12.21 -10.07
C MET A 111 11.93 -13.07 -10.14
N LYS A 112 13.04 -12.55 -10.68
CA LYS A 112 14.33 -13.25 -10.66
C LYS A 112 14.78 -13.60 -9.24
N MET A 113 14.59 -12.66 -8.30
CA MET A 113 14.89 -12.89 -6.90
C MET A 113 13.96 -13.95 -6.28
N ILE A 114 12.65 -13.88 -6.54
CA ILE A 114 11.67 -14.90 -6.13
C ILE A 114 12.11 -16.32 -6.57
N TYR A 115 12.48 -16.50 -7.85
CA TYR A 115 12.92 -17.81 -8.35
C TYR A 115 14.22 -18.29 -7.70
N SER A 116 15.10 -17.36 -7.30
CA SER A 116 16.33 -17.71 -6.58
C SER A 116 16.05 -18.32 -5.19
N TYR A 117 14.85 -18.09 -4.63
CA TYR A 117 14.43 -18.65 -3.34
C TYR A 117 13.71 -20.01 -3.45
N SER A 118 13.59 -20.60 -4.65
CA SER A 118 12.91 -21.89 -4.85
C SER A 118 13.44 -23.02 -3.95
N LYS A 119 14.77 -23.12 -3.78
CA LYS A 119 15.37 -24.09 -2.85
C LYS A 119 14.97 -23.81 -1.40
N LEU A 120 15.01 -22.55 -0.97
CA LEU A 120 14.64 -22.16 0.40
C LEU A 120 13.17 -22.45 0.68
N LYS A 121 12.27 -22.14 -0.26
CA LYS A 121 10.84 -22.47 -0.19
C LYS A 121 10.62 -23.96 0.11
N ASN A 122 11.32 -24.84 -0.63
CA ASN A 122 11.22 -26.29 -0.45
C ASN A 122 11.76 -26.74 0.91
N VAL A 123 12.91 -26.18 1.31
CA VAL A 123 13.53 -26.47 2.61
C VAL A 123 12.60 -26.08 3.77
N LEU A 124 11.93 -24.94 3.67
CA LEU A 124 10.97 -24.45 4.66
C LEU A 124 9.59 -25.11 4.56
N GLN A 125 9.38 -26.00 3.58
CA GLN A 125 8.11 -26.68 3.33
C GLN A 125 6.94 -25.69 3.21
N LEU A 126 7.18 -24.53 2.58
CA LEU A 126 6.12 -23.57 2.31
C LEU A 126 5.12 -24.17 1.31
N PRO A 127 3.85 -23.71 1.31
CA PRO A 127 2.85 -24.13 0.35
C PRO A 127 3.35 -24.07 -1.10
N GLU A 128 2.86 -24.97 -1.96
CA GLU A 128 3.29 -25.03 -3.37
C GLU A 128 3.02 -23.73 -4.13
N ASN A 129 1.98 -22.99 -3.75
CA ASN A 129 1.63 -21.69 -4.30
C ASN A 129 2.28 -20.49 -3.57
N ALA A 130 3.24 -20.74 -2.67
CA ALA A 130 3.96 -19.69 -1.96
C ALA A 130 5.10 -19.09 -2.80
N TYR A 131 5.24 -17.78 -2.70
CA TYR A 131 6.30 -16.97 -3.29
C TYR A 131 7.06 -16.27 -2.17
N ILE A 132 8.36 -16.56 -2.01
CA ILE A 132 9.21 -15.80 -1.09
C ILE A 132 9.54 -14.47 -1.76
N LEU A 133 8.99 -13.38 -1.23
CA LEU A 133 9.13 -12.04 -1.77
C LEU A 133 10.46 -11.42 -1.38
N GLU A 134 10.90 -11.60 -0.13
CA GLU A 134 12.17 -11.10 0.40
C GLU A 134 12.67 -11.98 1.54
N THR A 135 13.99 -11.98 1.72
CA THR A 135 14.63 -12.52 2.93
C THR A 135 15.58 -11.48 3.49
N LYS A 136 15.70 -11.43 4.82
CA LYS A 136 16.62 -10.53 5.49
C LYS A 136 17.22 -11.18 6.72
N LYS A 137 18.56 -11.21 6.77
CA LYS A 137 19.27 -11.67 7.96
C LYS A 137 19.14 -10.62 9.07
N ILE A 138 18.83 -11.07 10.28
CA ILE A 138 18.74 -10.22 11.45
C ILE A 138 20.14 -9.99 11.99
N ALA A 139 20.54 -8.72 12.17
CA ALA A 139 21.85 -8.39 12.70
C ALA A 139 21.91 -8.62 14.22
N GLY A 140 23.06 -9.03 14.76
CA GLY A 140 23.28 -9.10 16.21
C GLY A 140 23.84 -10.45 16.68
N LYS A 141 24.63 -10.40 17.75
CA LYS A 141 25.37 -11.57 18.27
C LYS A 141 24.46 -12.70 18.72
N HIS A 142 23.32 -12.37 19.34
CA HIS A 142 22.37 -13.35 19.89
C HIS A 142 21.38 -13.90 18.85
N ASN A 143 21.32 -13.30 17.66
CA ASN A 143 20.39 -13.67 16.59
C ASN A 143 21.13 -13.99 15.29
N ALA A 144 22.40 -14.39 15.38
CA ALA A 144 23.31 -14.48 14.24
C ALA A 144 22.86 -15.50 13.16
N ASP A 145 21.89 -16.35 13.50
CA ASP A 145 21.25 -17.36 12.67
C ASP A 145 19.78 -17.02 12.34
N ARG A 146 19.22 -15.89 12.76
CA ARG A 146 17.81 -15.57 12.46
C ARG A 146 17.67 -14.89 11.10
N ILE A 147 16.70 -15.35 10.32
CA ILE A 147 16.33 -14.79 9.02
C ILE A 147 14.83 -14.50 9.01
N LEU A 148 14.47 -13.27 8.65
CA LEU A 148 13.10 -12.91 8.29
C LEU A 148 12.82 -13.35 6.85
N VAL A 149 11.68 -13.98 6.64
CA VAL A 149 11.20 -14.44 5.33
C VAL A 149 9.81 -13.85 5.12
N LEU A 150 9.71 -12.92 4.17
CA LEU A 150 8.44 -12.37 3.70
C LEU A 150 7.96 -13.21 2.51
N TRP A 151 6.75 -13.76 2.59
CA TRP A 151 6.21 -14.60 1.54
C TRP A 151 4.71 -14.40 1.37
N MET A 152 4.20 -14.77 0.19
CA MET A 152 2.79 -14.59 -0.17
C MET A 152 2.26 -15.85 -0.86
N THR A 153 1.01 -16.22 -0.60
CA THR A 153 0.32 -17.31 -1.33
C THR A 153 -0.60 -16.75 -2.40
N ASP A 154 -0.60 -17.39 -3.57
CA ASP A 154 -1.42 -16.99 -4.72
C ASP A 154 -1.36 -15.49 -5.05
N PRO A 155 -0.15 -14.87 -5.09
CA PRO A 155 -0.04 -13.47 -5.47
C PRO A 155 -0.63 -13.25 -6.86
N TYR A 156 -1.30 -12.12 -7.04
CA TYR A 156 -1.42 -11.51 -8.36
C TYR A 156 -0.61 -10.23 -8.40
N ILE A 157 -0.16 -9.84 -9.58
CA ILE A 157 0.55 -8.59 -9.80
C ILE A 157 -0.37 -7.61 -10.50
N LEU A 158 -0.40 -6.37 -10.02
CA LEU A 158 -0.97 -5.23 -10.75
C LEU A 158 0.15 -4.29 -11.14
N ILE A 159 0.08 -3.80 -12.38
CA ILE A 159 1.00 -2.82 -12.93
C ILE A 159 0.19 -1.71 -13.58
N ASP A 160 0.28 -0.50 -13.04
CA ASP A 160 -0.25 0.71 -13.61
C ASP A 160 0.76 1.29 -14.62
N GLY A 161 0.24 1.75 -15.75
CA GLY A 161 1.01 2.34 -16.85
C GLY A 161 1.45 3.78 -16.57
N GLU A 162 1.44 4.61 -17.62
CA GLU A 162 2.05 5.95 -17.65
C GLU A 162 1.22 7.05 -16.95
N SER A 163 0.22 6.68 -16.14
CA SER A 163 -0.60 7.64 -15.40
C SER A 163 0.23 8.54 -14.47
N SER A 164 -0.33 9.67 -14.01
CA SER A 164 0.32 10.44 -12.93
C SER A 164 0.17 9.72 -11.60
N TYR A 165 1.21 9.79 -10.76
CA TYR A 165 1.17 9.22 -9.41
C TYR A 165 0.01 9.81 -8.60
N THR A 166 -0.91 8.97 -8.15
CA THR A 166 -1.90 9.37 -7.14
C THR A 166 -1.36 9.23 -5.73
N CYS A 167 -2.07 9.79 -4.76
CA CYS A 167 -1.64 9.77 -3.36
C CYS A 167 -1.45 8.34 -2.78
N PRO A 168 -2.35 7.36 -3.05
CA PRO A 168 -2.13 5.97 -2.66
C PRO A 168 -0.90 5.33 -3.29
N GLU A 169 -0.60 5.68 -4.55
CA GLU A 169 0.54 5.11 -5.28
C GLU A 169 1.88 5.47 -4.64
N TYR A 170 1.99 6.55 -3.84
CA TYR A 170 3.24 6.86 -3.12
C TYR A 170 3.61 5.81 -2.06
N THR A 171 2.65 5.02 -1.55
CA THR A 171 2.93 3.88 -0.67
C THR A 171 2.81 2.55 -1.41
N MET A 172 1.81 2.41 -2.28
CA MET A 172 1.54 1.14 -2.98
C MET A 172 2.46 0.92 -4.18
N GLY A 173 3.04 1.99 -4.72
CA GLY A 173 3.75 1.93 -5.98
C GLY A 173 2.82 1.81 -7.19
N LYS A 174 3.45 1.76 -8.37
CA LYS A 174 2.76 1.45 -9.63
C LYS A 174 2.85 0.00 -10.06
N ALA A 175 3.73 -0.77 -9.45
CA ALA A 175 3.71 -2.22 -9.52
C ALA A 175 3.68 -2.77 -8.10
N TYR A 176 2.73 -3.66 -7.82
CA TYR A 176 2.60 -4.30 -6.52
C TYR A 176 2.01 -5.69 -6.64
N PHE A 177 2.45 -6.57 -5.73
CA PHE A 177 1.78 -7.83 -5.50
C PHE A 177 0.61 -7.63 -4.56
N GLU A 178 -0.44 -8.41 -4.75
CA GLU A 178 -1.55 -8.49 -3.81
C GLU A 178 -1.88 -9.96 -3.53
N GLY A 179 -2.08 -10.29 -2.26
CA GLY A 179 -2.39 -11.64 -1.82
C GLY A 179 -2.25 -11.82 -0.31
N LYS A 180 -2.48 -13.05 0.17
CA LYS A 180 -2.28 -13.36 1.59
C LYS A 180 -0.78 -13.38 1.88
N THR A 181 -0.33 -12.40 2.67
CA THR A 181 1.08 -12.22 2.99
C THR A 181 1.39 -12.68 4.39
N PHE A 182 2.55 -13.29 4.53
CA PHE A 182 3.03 -13.89 5.75
C PHE A 182 4.47 -13.44 5.99
N LEU A 183 4.79 -13.29 7.26
CA LEU A 183 6.13 -13.02 7.73
C LEU A 183 6.54 -14.13 8.68
N SER A 184 7.64 -14.78 8.38
CA SER A 184 8.21 -15.85 9.20
C SER A 184 9.57 -15.42 9.73
N VAL A 185 9.93 -15.92 10.91
CA VAL A 185 11.34 -16.01 11.31
C VAL A 185 11.81 -17.46 11.25
N VAL A 186 13.01 -17.64 10.74
CA VAL A 186 13.64 -18.93 10.49
C VAL A 186 14.99 -18.99 11.18
N SER A 187 15.32 -20.15 11.73
CA SER A 187 16.67 -20.50 12.21
C SER A 187 17.50 -20.98 11.02
N ALA A 188 18.51 -20.23 10.61
CA ALA A 188 19.34 -20.49 9.43
C ALA A 188 20.24 -21.72 9.59
N ASP A 189 20.64 -22.03 10.82
CA ASP A 189 21.45 -23.20 11.17
C ASP A 189 20.66 -24.51 10.99
N LYS A 190 19.39 -24.51 11.41
CA LYS A 190 18.50 -25.67 11.44
C LYS A 190 17.58 -25.72 10.23
N ASN A 191 17.49 -24.64 9.47
CA ASN A 191 16.48 -24.42 8.45
C ASN A 191 15.04 -24.65 8.95
N THR A 192 14.79 -24.29 10.21
CA THR A 192 13.49 -24.49 10.85
C THR A 192 12.74 -23.18 10.97
N MET A 193 11.48 -23.18 10.59
CA MET A 193 10.56 -22.09 10.86
C MET A 193 10.29 -22.02 12.37
N ILE A 194 10.54 -20.85 12.98
CA ILE A 194 10.33 -20.62 14.42
C ILE A 194 8.88 -20.20 14.65
N ASN A 195 8.44 -19.15 13.95
CA ASN A 195 7.04 -18.77 13.90
C ASN A 195 6.71 -18.03 12.60
N THR A 196 5.41 -17.95 12.33
CA THR A 196 4.84 -17.21 11.20
C THR A 196 3.65 -16.40 11.68
N ILE A 197 3.56 -15.15 11.23
CA ILE A 197 2.38 -14.30 11.38
C ILE A 197 1.84 -13.94 10.01
N GLN A 198 0.53 -13.83 9.89
CA GLN A 198 -0.10 -13.24 8.70
C GLN A 198 -0.06 -11.72 8.83
N ILE A 199 0.41 -11.03 7.80
CA ILE A 199 0.27 -9.58 7.68
C ILE A 199 -1.18 -9.31 7.29
N LYS A 200 -1.88 -8.52 8.11
CA LYS A 200 -3.29 -8.18 7.90
C LYS A 200 -3.42 -6.67 7.74
N ASN A 201 -4.19 -6.27 6.75
CA ASN A 201 -4.59 -4.86 6.59
C ASN A 201 -5.81 -4.51 7.46
N ASP A 202 -6.42 -5.52 8.10
CA ASP A 202 -7.57 -5.30 8.99
C ASP A 202 -7.16 -4.50 10.22
N TYR A 203 -7.94 -3.47 10.54
CA TYR A 203 -7.92 -2.85 11.86
C TYR A 203 -9.14 -3.33 12.65
N THR A 204 -8.85 -3.84 13.84
CA THR A 204 -9.87 -4.24 14.79
C THR A 204 -9.99 -3.13 15.81
N VAL A 205 -11.19 -2.58 15.95
CA VAL A 205 -11.54 -1.59 16.97
C VAL A 205 -12.35 -2.30 18.03
N THR A 206 -11.85 -2.36 19.26
CA THR A 206 -12.68 -2.80 20.40
C THR A 206 -13.24 -1.56 21.06
N ASP A 207 -14.56 -1.44 21.12
CA ASP A 207 -15.23 -0.31 21.79
C ASP A 207 -15.09 -0.40 23.32
N THR A 208 -15.52 0.68 24.00
CA THR A 208 -15.43 0.81 25.46
C THR A 208 -16.25 -0.22 26.25
N VAL A 209 -17.20 -0.91 25.63
CA VAL A 209 -18.00 -1.96 26.27
C VAL A 209 -17.54 -3.37 25.87
N GLY A 210 -16.42 -3.48 25.15
CA GLY A 210 -15.80 -4.73 24.77
C GLY A 210 -16.29 -5.33 23.44
N ASN A 211 -17.14 -4.62 22.68
CA ASN A 211 -17.54 -5.09 21.36
C ASN A 211 -16.39 -4.92 20.37
N THR A 212 -16.15 -5.95 19.57
CA THR A 212 -15.10 -5.95 18.56
C THR A 212 -15.70 -5.60 17.19
N ILE A 213 -15.41 -4.40 16.69
CA ILE A 213 -15.70 -3.96 15.33
C ILE A 213 -14.49 -4.31 14.46
N VAL A 214 -14.66 -5.27 13.57
CA VAL A 214 -13.61 -5.64 12.61
C VAL A 214 -13.86 -4.87 11.32
N HIS A 215 -13.01 -3.89 11.03
CA HIS A 215 -12.96 -3.29 9.71
C HIS A 215 -12.13 -4.21 8.82
N LYS A 216 -12.84 -5.02 8.01
CA LYS A 216 -12.21 -5.88 7.03
C LYS A 216 -11.86 -5.08 5.80
N THR A 217 -10.59 -5.10 5.42
CA THR A 217 -10.18 -4.64 4.10
C THR A 217 -10.38 -5.83 3.16
N TYR A 218 -11.25 -5.68 2.15
CA TYR A 218 -11.68 -6.79 1.29
C TYR A 218 -10.61 -7.29 0.30
N ALA A 219 -9.43 -6.66 0.30
CA ALA A 219 -8.34 -6.91 -0.62
C ALA A 219 -7.13 -7.51 0.14
N GLY A 220 -6.33 -8.34 -0.53
CA GLY A 220 -5.15 -8.95 0.05
C GLY A 220 -4.14 -7.91 0.55
N THR A 221 -3.09 -8.35 1.22
CA THR A 221 -1.99 -7.44 1.57
C THR A 221 -1.32 -6.97 0.29
N ILE A 222 -1.23 -5.66 0.11
CA ILE A 222 -0.48 -5.03 -0.98
C ILE A 222 0.99 -4.96 -0.59
N VAL A 223 1.86 -5.51 -1.43
CA VAL A 223 3.32 -5.46 -1.27
C VAL A 223 3.92 -4.74 -2.48
N PRO A 224 4.41 -3.50 -2.32
CA PRO A 224 4.96 -2.73 -3.42
C PRO A 224 6.20 -3.40 -4.01
N VAL A 225 6.27 -3.41 -5.34
CA VAL A 225 7.42 -3.90 -6.11
C VAL A 225 8.26 -2.74 -6.62
N SER A 226 7.61 -1.65 -7.00
CA SER A 226 8.25 -0.43 -7.46
C SER A 226 7.66 0.78 -6.77
N ALA A 227 8.48 1.77 -6.42
CA ALA A 227 8.00 3.04 -5.93
C ALA A 227 8.97 4.15 -6.30
N ARG A 228 8.49 5.39 -6.41
CA ARG A 228 9.36 6.55 -6.56
C ARG A 228 10.24 6.76 -5.34
N LYS A 229 11.32 7.50 -5.53
CA LYS A 229 12.10 7.98 -4.40
C LYS A 229 11.17 8.87 -3.57
N ARG A 230 11.35 8.80 -2.25
CA ARG A 230 10.70 9.72 -1.31
C ARG A 230 10.80 11.14 -1.85
N GLN A 231 9.69 11.68 -2.34
CA GLN A 231 9.65 13.10 -2.67
C GLN A 231 9.68 13.86 -1.37
N ARG A 232 10.57 14.85 -1.27
CA ARG A 232 10.55 15.84 -0.19
C ARG A 232 9.41 16.85 -0.36
N SER A 233 8.44 16.58 -1.24
CA SER A 233 7.32 17.49 -1.47
C SER A 233 6.58 17.67 -0.15
N ARG A 234 6.54 18.92 0.31
CA ARG A 234 5.99 19.37 1.59
C ARG A 234 4.48 19.10 1.79
N GLY A 235 3.85 18.32 0.90
CA GLY A 235 2.39 18.19 0.86
C GLY A 235 1.86 16.77 0.94
N ALA A 236 2.69 15.75 0.70
CA ALA A 236 2.26 14.37 0.75
C ALA A 236 3.07 13.65 1.82
N MET A 237 2.41 13.06 2.80
CA MET A 237 3.00 12.01 3.62
C MET A 237 3.31 10.83 2.68
N SER A 238 4.49 10.85 2.07
CA SER A 238 4.94 9.77 1.19
C SER A 238 5.45 8.64 2.08
N GLY A 239 4.96 7.43 1.84
CA GLY A 239 5.55 6.22 2.43
C GLY A 239 7.07 6.18 2.26
N LYS A 240 7.76 5.57 3.21
CA LYS A 240 9.22 5.50 3.27
C LYS A 240 9.78 4.16 2.80
N TYR A 241 9.14 3.49 1.86
CA TYR A 241 9.76 2.27 1.36
C TYR A 241 11.16 2.59 0.81
N PHE A 242 12.16 1.84 1.28
CA PHE A 242 13.52 1.99 0.78
C PHE A 242 13.53 1.53 -0.67
N THR A 243 14.06 2.37 -1.56
CA THR A 243 14.06 2.11 -2.99
C THR A 243 15.45 2.16 -3.56
N THR A 244 15.79 1.16 -4.38
CA THR A 244 17.05 1.13 -5.12
C THR A 244 16.85 1.75 -6.50
N HIS A 245 17.70 2.72 -6.86
CA HIS A 245 17.71 3.42 -8.15
C HIS A 245 16.48 4.30 -8.45
N ALA A 246 15.61 4.55 -7.48
CA ALA A 246 14.49 5.46 -7.68
C ALA A 246 14.94 6.92 -7.76
N THR A 247 14.19 7.73 -8.50
CA THR A 247 14.31 9.19 -8.53
C THR A 247 12.96 9.82 -8.23
N ASP A 248 12.88 11.15 -8.22
CA ASP A 248 11.62 11.87 -7.96
C ASP A 248 10.57 11.66 -9.07
N THR A 249 11.01 11.19 -10.25
CA THR A 249 10.18 10.97 -11.44
C THR A 249 10.14 9.51 -11.89
N THR A 250 11.05 8.67 -11.37
CA THR A 250 11.27 7.30 -11.84
C THR A 250 11.17 6.32 -10.68
N ASP A 251 10.39 5.26 -10.86
CA ASP A 251 10.29 4.17 -9.89
C ASP A 251 11.60 3.40 -9.78
N GLY A 252 11.95 3.02 -8.56
CA GLY A 252 12.98 2.04 -8.26
C GLY A 252 12.41 0.83 -7.54
N ALA A 253 13.23 -0.21 -7.40
CA ALA A 253 12.78 -1.45 -6.78
C ALA A 253 12.70 -1.27 -5.26
N VAL A 254 11.56 -1.63 -4.69
CA VAL A 254 11.29 -1.54 -3.25
C VAL A 254 11.94 -2.68 -2.48
N GLU A 255 12.55 -2.33 -1.35
CA GLU A 255 12.97 -3.24 -0.28
C GLU A 255 11.98 -3.12 0.89
N ILE A 256 11.18 -4.16 1.10
CA ILE A 256 10.16 -4.20 2.17
C ILE A 256 10.82 -4.50 3.52
N LEU A 257 11.72 -5.48 3.56
CA LEU A 257 12.47 -5.87 4.76
C LEU A 257 13.68 -4.94 4.99
N HIS A 258 13.43 -3.64 4.89
CA HIS A 258 14.38 -2.61 5.30
C HIS A 258 14.32 -2.46 6.82
N LEU A 259 15.26 -3.10 7.52
CA LEU A 259 15.25 -3.13 8.98
C LEU A 259 15.86 -1.85 9.56
N GLU A 260 15.13 -1.21 10.47
CA GLU A 260 15.53 -0.07 11.28
C GLU A 260 15.22 -0.34 12.77
N ASP A 261 15.76 0.49 13.66
CA ASP A 261 15.53 0.46 15.12
C ASP A 261 14.37 1.40 15.45
N PHE A 262 13.15 0.97 15.12
CA PHE A 262 11.95 1.81 15.30
C PHE A 262 11.54 1.93 16.77
N ASN A 263 11.92 0.95 17.59
CA ASN A 263 11.58 0.88 19.01
C ASN A 263 12.70 1.42 19.95
N GLN A 264 13.86 1.76 19.38
CA GLN A 264 15.04 2.33 20.06
C GLN A 264 15.63 1.43 21.14
N ASP A 265 15.62 0.12 20.90
CA ASP A 265 16.30 -0.85 21.73
C ASP A 265 17.79 -1.02 21.37
N GLY A 266 18.25 -0.27 20.35
CA GLY A 266 19.62 -0.29 19.83
C GLY A 266 19.82 -1.30 18.71
N LYS A 267 18.76 -1.92 18.18
CA LYS A 267 18.86 -2.99 17.19
C LYS A 267 17.89 -2.76 16.04
N ALA A 268 18.41 -2.83 14.82
CA ALA A 268 17.60 -2.71 13.62
C ALA A 268 16.87 -4.03 13.29
N HIS A 269 15.80 -4.34 14.02
CA HIS A 269 15.06 -5.61 13.94
C HIS A 269 13.64 -5.46 13.41
N GLU A 270 13.20 -4.23 13.15
CA GLU A 270 11.84 -3.92 12.71
C GLU A 270 11.82 -3.32 11.31
N PHE A 271 10.73 -3.55 10.58
CA PHE A 271 10.40 -2.80 9.37
C PHE A 271 8.97 -2.29 9.47
N ALA A 272 8.75 -1.11 8.87
CA ALA A 272 7.44 -0.50 8.81
C ALA A 272 6.78 -0.78 7.45
N MET A 273 5.48 -1.01 7.47
CA MET A 273 4.65 -0.95 6.26
C MET A 273 3.79 0.30 6.31
N PHE A 274 3.46 0.82 5.13
CA PHE A 274 2.76 2.08 4.95
C PHE A 274 1.57 1.92 4.01
N GLU A 275 0.49 2.62 4.33
CA GLU A 275 -0.71 2.71 3.52
C GLU A 275 -1.21 4.16 3.47
N ASN A 276 -1.37 4.69 2.25
CA ASN A 276 -1.99 5.98 2.01
C ASN A 276 -3.42 5.75 1.50
N PHE A 277 -4.41 6.04 2.35
CA PHE A 277 -5.82 6.06 1.93
C PHE A 277 -6.17 7.27 1.06
N GLY A 278 -5.33 8.31 1.09
CA GLY A 278 -5.51 9.53 0.33
C GLY A 278 -4.30 10.44 0.47
N CYS A 279 -4.46 11.71 0.10
CA CYS A 279 -3.35 12.67 0.14
C CYS A 279 -3.04 13.19 1.54
N ALA A 280 -3.98 13.06 2.47
CA ALA A 280 -3.89 13.68 3.78
C ALA A 280 -3.36 12.75 4.87
N GLY A 281 -3.30 11.43 4.65
CA GLY A 281 -3.07 10.43 5.69
C GLY A 281 -2.11 9.33 5.22
N THR A 282 -1.11 8.99 6.05
CA THR A 282 -0.33 7.76 5.94
C THR A 282 -0.50 6.99 7.23
N SER A 283 -1.17 5.85 7.14
CA SER A 283 -1.17 4.87 8.21
C SER A 283 0.07 4.02 8.10
N CYS A 284 0.65 3.66 9.24
CA CYS A 284 1.82 2.80 9.30
C CYS A 284 1.66 1.73 10.37
N THR A 285 2.25 0.58 10.11
CA THR A 285 2.26 -0.58 11.00
C THR A 285 3.69 -1.08 11.13
N LEU A 286 4.01 -1.74 12.24
CA LEU A 286 5.36 -2.21 12.53
C LEU A 286 5.38 -3.71 12.77
N TYR A 287 6.26 -4.38 12.03
CA TYR A 287 6.57 -5.78 12.20
C TYR A 287 8.05 -5.91 12.52
N GLY A 288 8.42 -6.93 13.28
CA GLY A 288 9.83 -7.14 13.57
C GLY A 288 10.09 -8.35 14.43
N TYR A 289 11.35 -8.65 14.62
CA TYR A 289 11.78 -9.75 15.46
C TYR A 289 11.94 -9.29 16.91
N SER A 290 11.24 -9.95 17.82
CA SER A 290 11.41 -9.81 19.26
C SER A 290 12.51 -10.76 19.75
N ILE A 291 13.56 -10.19 20.35
CA ILE A 291 14.56 -10.99 21.07
C ILE A 291 13.96 -11.61 22.32
N MET A 292 13.13 -10.86 23.03
CA MET A 292 12.54 -11.31 24.30
C MET A 292 11.70 -12.58 24.10
N GLN A 293 11.04 -12.68 22.95
CA GLN A 293 10.13 -13.77 22.64
C GLN A 293 10.70 -14.77 21.61
N ASP A 294 11.91 -14.53 21.08
CA ASP A 294 12.53 -15.27 19.96
C ASP A 294 11.53 -15.55 18.83
N LYS A 295 10.83 -14.52 18.38
CA LYS A 295 9.77 -14.67 17.39
C LYS A 295 9.52 -13.37 16.63
N VAL A 296 8.93 -13.49 15.44
CA VAL A 296 8.40 -12.32 14.74
C VAL A 296 7.07 -11.89 15.37
N ILE A 297 6.90 -10.59 15.56
CA ILE A 297 5.71 -9.98 16.16
C ILE A 297 5.17 -8.85 15.29
N HIS A 298 3.87 -8.63 15.44
CA HIS A 298 3.20 -7.41 15.00
C HIS A 298 3.08 -6.51 16.22
N TYR A 299 3.78 -5.37 16.20
CA TYR A 299 3.74 -4.45 17.32
C TYR A 299 2.35 -3.83 17.47
N THR A 300 1.88 -3.74 18.71
CA THR A 300 0.57 -3.20 19.05
C THR A 300 0.70 -1.79 19.59
N PHE A 301 -0.37 -1.01 19.42
CA PHE A 301 -0.54 0.33 19.93
C PHE A 301 -1.72 0.37 20.89
N LYS A 302 -1.46 0.66 22.16
CA LYS A 302 -2.50 1.05 23.11
C LYS A 302 -2.77 2.54 22.94
N THR A 303 -3.92 2.85 22.35
CA THR A 303 -4.29 4.20 21.89
C THR A 303 -5.34 4.79 22.78
N THR A 304 -5.04 5.92 23.38
CA THR A 304 -6.01 6.72 24.15
C THR A 304 -6.40 7.94 23.35
N TYR A 305 -7.68 8.13 23.10
CA TYR A 305 -8.20 9.32 22.41
C TYR A 305 -8.73 10.31 23.44
N GLN A 306 -8.37 11.56 23.25
CA GLN A 306 -8.93 12.76 23.85
C GLN A 306 -9.56 13.52 22.67
N ALA A 307 -10.87 13.44 22.51
CA ALA A 307 -11.52 14.08 21.37
C ALA A 307 -12.59 15.03 21.87
N ASP A 308 -12.52 16.28 21.42
CA ASP A 308 -13.58 17.26 21.64
C ASP A 308 -14.76 17.07 20.68
N VAL A 309 -14.62 16.23 19.64
CA VAL A 309 -15.59 16.12 18.56
C VAL A 309 -15.85 14.68 18.10
N TRP A 310 -17.10 14.49 17.70
CA TRP A 310 -17.76 13.31 17.16
C TRP A 310 -16.97 12.57 16.07
N ARG A 311 -16.64 11.29 16.31
CA ARG A 311 -16.65 10.30 15.22
C ARG A 311 -18.10 9.88 15.00
N ASP A 312 -18.62 10.07 13.78
CA ASP A 312 -19.98 9.65 13.39
C ASP A 312 -20.29 8.16 13.67
N THR A 313 -19.26 7.35 13.87
CA THR A 313 -19.35 5.92 14.22
C THR A 313 -19.44 5.63 15.72
N ILE A 314 -19.08 6.57 16.61
CA ILE A 314 -19.15 6.41 18.07
C ILE A 314 -20.08 7.50 18.62
N LYS A 315 -21.39 7.30 18.46
CA LYS A 315 -22.46 8.26 18.82
C LYS A 315 -22.57 8.60 20.33
N VAL A 316 -21.66 8.19 21.21
CA VAL A 316 -21.95 8.11 22.66
C VAL A 316 -20.74 8.40 23.57
N LEU A 317 -19.96 9.45 23.31
CA LEU A 317 -18.97 9.90 24.29
C LEU A 317 -19.15 11.40 24.56
N ASN A 318 -19.34 11.75 25.84
CA ASN A 318 -19.27 13.14 26.30
C ASN A 318 -17.88 13.69 25.98
N LYS A 319 -17.75 15.01 25.75
CA LYS A 319 -16.47 15.69 25.44
C LYS A 319 -15.33 15.35 26.42
N ASP A 320 -15.64 14.99 27.66
CA ASP A 320 -14.66 14.62 28.68
C ASP A 320 -14.29 13.13 28.71
N THR A 321 -14.81 12.31 27.77
CA THR A 321 -14.64 10.86 27.85
C THR A 321 -13.40 10.43 27.06
N MET A 322 -12.36 10.07 27.80
CA MET A 322 -11.26 9.31 27.24
C MET A 322 -11.70 7.89 26.95
N TYR A 323 -11.35 7.37 25.78
CA TYR A 323 -11.43 5.94 25.52
C TYR A 323 -10.08 5.38 25.09
N THR A 324 -9.88 4.09 25.35
CA THR A 324 -8.65 3.39 24.99
C THR A 324 -8.96 2.14 24.20
N GLU A 325 -8.25 1.95 23.09
CA GLU A 325 -8.32 0.77 22.24
C GLU A 325 -6.92 0.20 21.96
N THR A 326 -6.87 -1.05 21.50
CA THR A 326 -5.65 -1.64 20.97
C THR A 326 -5.75 -1.68 19.45
N VAL A 327 -4.83 -1.00 18.77
CA VAL A 327 -4.75 -0.97 17.31
C VAL A 327 -3.39 -1.46 16.84
N TYR A 328 -3.30 -1.69 15.55
CA TYR A 328 -2.11 -2.22 14.87
C TYR A 328 -1.51 -1.24 13.87
N TRP A 329 -2.24 -0.16 13.59
CA TRP A 329 -1.87 0.90 12.67
C TRP A 329 -1.87 2.23 13.42
N ALA A 330 -0.84 3.03 13.20
CA ALA A 330 -0.67 4.36 13.76
C ALA A 330 -0.50 5.38 12.63
N ASP A 331 -0.94 6.62 12.85
CA ASP A 331 -0.77 7.67 11.86
C ASP A 331 0.66 8.19 11.88
N ALA A 332 1.30 8.18 10.72
CA ALA A 332 2.55 8.85 10.39
C ALA A 332 3.79 8.56 11.27
N LEU A 333 3.70 7.81 12.38
CA LEU A 333 4.78 7.63 13.36
C LEU A 333 6.10 7.21 12.70
N PHE A 334 6.06 6.16 11.88
CA PHE A 334 7.26 5.63 11.22
C PHE A 334 7.60 6.37 9.93
N THR A 335 6.78 7.32 9.49
CA THR A 335 7.13 8.29 8.44
C THR A 335 8.08 9.37 8.98
N LEU A 336 8.25 9.48 10.30
CA LEU A 336 9.23 10.36 10.93
C LEU A 336 10.60 9.70 10.97
N THR A 337 11.67 10.47 10.85
CA THR A 337 13.01 9.93 11.16
C THR A 337 12.99 9.44 12.62
N PRO A 338 13.49 8.23 12.93
CA PRO A 338 13.49 7.72 14.30
C PRO A 338 14.05 8.76 15.29
N LYS A 339 13.30 9.03 16.36
CA LYS A 339 13.63 10.00 17.42
C LYS A 339 13.44 9.40 18.80
N PRO A 340 14.31 9.66 19.78
CA PRO A 340 14.16 9.22 21.16
C PRO A 340 12.72 9.32 21.70
N PHE A 341 12.17 8.25 22.26
CA PHE A 341 10.89 8.31 22.97
C PHE A 341 11.02 9.11 24.28
N PRO A 342 9.98 9.86 24.69
CA PRO A 342 8.69 10.00 24.01
C PRO A 342 8.75 10.91 22.77
N ILE A 343 7.90 10.63 21.78
CA ILE A 343 7.79 11.41 20.54
C ILE A 343 6.50 12.23 20.56
N LYS A 344 6.59 13.52 20.24
CA LYS A 344 5.47 14.43 20.07
C LYS A 344 5.43 14.99 18.66
N PHE A 345 4.26 14.98 18.03
CA PHE A 345 4.04 15.70 16.79
C PHE A 345 2.57 16.05 16.60
N ALA A 346 2.26 16.96 15.70
CA ALA A 346 0.89 17.27 15.31
C ALA A 346 0.69 17.14 13.80
N ILE A 347 -0.55 16.85 13.37
CA ILE A 347 -0.96 16.85 11.97
C ILE A 347 -2.23 17.69 11.82
N ASP A 348 -2.24 18.62 10.87
CA ASP A 348 -3.42 19.42 10.56
C ASP A 348 -4.23 18.80 9.44
N PHE A 349 -5.38 18.21 9.78
CA PHE A 349 -6.33 17.67 8.80
C PHE A 349 -7.43 18.67 8.39
N ARG A 350 -7.45 19.91 8.93
CA ARG A 350 -8.60 20.84 8.85
C ARG A 350 -8.88 21.37 7.44
N GLY A 351 -7.86 21.53 6.59
CA GLY A 351 -8.05 21.96 5.20
C GLY A 351 -8.82 20.97 4.30
N ARG A 352 -9.23 19.80 4.84
CA ARG A 352 -10.00 18.74 4.16
C ARG A 352 -11.21 18.32 5.00
N GLY A 353 -11.63 19.16 5.95
CA GLY A 353 -12.74 18.87 6.84
C GLY A 353 -12.42 17.92 8.01
N GLY A 354 -11.13 17.68 8.29
CA GLY A 354 -10.68 16.93 9.47
C GLY A 354 -10.35 17.82 10.67
N GLU A 355 -9.61 17.25 11.62
CA GLU A 355 -9.23 17.84 12.90
C GLU A 355 -7.74 18.25 12.95
N TYR A 356 -7.34 19.01 13.96
CA TYR A 356 -5.93 19.17 14.31
C TYR A 356 -5.58 18.15 15.39
N ASN A 357 -4.70 17.21 15.06
CA ASN A 357 -4.40 16.07 15.93
C ASN A 357 -3.00 16.20 16.53
N TYR A 358 -2.91 16.25 17.85
CA TYR A 358 -1.67 16.13 18.60
C TYR A 358 -1.45 14.67 18.99
N TYR A 359 -0.27 14.16 18.69
CA TYR A 359 0.13 12.79 18.99
C TYR A 359 1.24 12.77 20.05
N TYR A 360 1.06 11.94 21.06
CA TYR A 360 2.08 11.62 22.07
C TYR A 360 2.35 10.12 22.07
N PHE A 361 3.53 9.71 21.62
CA PHE A 361 3.94 8.31 21.56
C PHE A 361 5.02 7.98 22.59
N ASN A 362 4.92 6.77 23.15
CA ASN A 362 5.95 6.15 23.96
C ASN A 362 6.06 4.66 23.64
N TYR A 363 7.21 4.05 23.94
CA TYR A 363 7.42 2.62 23.77
C TYR A 363 7.81 1.97 25.10
N ASP A 364 7.04 0.95 25.51
CA ASP A 364 7.32 0.13 26.68
C ASP A 364 8.12 -1.11 26.27
N LYS A 365 9.44 -1.04 26.46
CA LYS A 365 10.38 -2.13 26.14
C LYS A 365 10.06 -3.44 26.84
N LYS A 366 9.47 -3.42 28.04
CA LYS A 366 9.19 -4.64 28.82
C LYS A 366 7.97 -5.38 28.28
N ARG A 367 7.02 -4.65 27.70
CA ARG A 367 5.79 -5.20 27.14
C ARG A 367 5.80 -5.31 25.62
N GLU A 368 6.84 -4.78 24.97
CA GLU A 368 6.93 -4.60 23.52
C GLU A 368 5.68 -3.92 22.94
N LEU A 369 5.24 -2.87 23.64
CA LEU A 369 3.97 -2.19 23.40
C LEU A 369 4.20 -0.70 23.17
N PHE A 370 3.67 -0.17 22.07
CA PHE A 370 3.56 1.28 21.92
C PHE A 370 2.33 1.78 22.67
N THR A 371 2.47 2.92 23.33
CA THR A 371 1.33 3.67 23.87
C THR A 371 1.24 4.98 23.12
N GLN A 372 0.04 5.35 22.69
CA GLN A 372 -0.19 6.65 22.08
C GLN A 372 -1.37 7.37 22.72
N THR A 373 -1.28 8.69 22.80
CA THR A 373 -2.40 9.56 23.11
C THR A 373 -2.63 10.49 21.93
N ILE A 374 -3.87 10.58 21.47
CA ILE A 374 -4.29 11.45 20.37
C ILE A 374 -5.24 12.49 20.96
N ASP A 375 -4.85 13.76 20.89
CA ASP A 375 -5.68 14.91 21.26
C ASP A 375 -6.16 15.60 19.97
N SER A 376 -7.46 15.47 19.69
CA SER A 376 -8.14 15.91 18.48
C SER A 376 -8.91 17.20 18.74
N ARG A 377 -8.53 18.29 18.06
CA ARG A 377 -9.15 19.61 18.24
C ARG A 377 -9.80 20.14 16.97
N SER A 378 -10.92 20.83 17.16
CA SER A 378 -11.64 21.52 16.09
C SER A 378 -11.12 22.95 15.85
N LYS A 379 -11.58 23.57 14.77
CA LYS A 379 -11.01 24.79 14.18
C LYS A 379 -11.05 26.04 15.08
N GLU A 380 -11.91 26.09 16.09
CA GLU A 380 -12.17 27.32 16.84
C GLU A 380 -11.05 27.71 17.81
N GLU A 381 -10.24 26.76 18.29
CA GLU A 381 -9.24 27.03 19.34
C GLU A 381 -7.83 27.33 18.80
N ASP A 382 -7.53 26.93 17.57
CA ASP A 382 -6.18 26.97 16.97
C ASP A 382 -6.16 27.65 15.58
N ALA A 383 -6.93 28.73 15.40
CA ALA A 383 -7.11 29.41 14.10
C ALA A 383 -5.81 30.01 13.52
N ASP A 384 -4.83 30.30 14.36
CA ASP A 384 -3.56 30.96 13.97
C ASP A 384 -2.48 29.97 13.49
N ILE A 385 -2.70 28.65 13.61
CA ILE A 385 -1.74 27.65 13.15
C ILE A 385 -1.92 27.42 11.64
N PRO A 386 -0.88 27.67 10.80
CA PRO A 386 -0.97 27.43 9.37
C PRO A 386 -1.20 25.95 9.08
N THR A 387 -2.09 25.66 8.13
CA THR A 387 -2.44 24.29 7.76
C THR A 387 -1.25 23.54 7.18
N SER A 388 -0.85 22.45 7.83
CA SER A 388 0.24 21.56 7.39
C SER A 388 -0.13 20.10 7.59
N TRP A 389 -0.12 19.36 6.48
CA TRP A 389 -0.32 17.91 6.41
C TRP A 389 0.96 17.13 6.72
N ILE A 390 2.08 17.84 6.87
CA ILE A 390 3.33 17.25 7.31
C ILE A 390 3.28 17.22 8.83
N PRO A 391 3.58 16.06 9.46
CA PRO A 391 3.80 16.00 10.89
C PRO A 391 4.81 17.07 11.35
N SER A 392 4.36 18.01 12.18
CA SER A 392 5.21 19.00 12.82
C SER A 392 5.65 18.46 14.16
N ILE A 393 6.97 18.32 14.34
CA ILE A 393 7.52 17.84 15.61
C ILE A 393 7.64 19.04 16.54
N HIS A 394 7.02 18.91 17.72
CA HIS A 394 6.98 19.94 18.76
C HIS A 394 7.94 19.62 19.90
#